data_AF-A0A359LYN8-F1
#
_entry.id   AF-A0A359LYN8-F1
#
_cell.length_a   1.000
_cell.length_b   1.000
_cell.length_c   1.000
_cell.angle_alpha   90.00
_cell.angle_beta   90.00
_cell.angle_gamma   90.00
#
_symmetry.space_group_name_H-M   'P 1'
#
loop_
_entity.id
_entity.type
_entity.pdbx_description
1 polymer ?
#
loop_
_entity_poly.entity_id
_entity_poly.type
_entity_poly.pdbx_seq_one_letter_code
_entity_poly.pdbx_strand_id
1 'polypeptide(L)'
;MKPWVLLAVLSLSATAAVRHLPDRNLFVLETERTSYVLGVNESKQVQAVYWGAKVADADLPAARRSGGFAFENSDGMSPEEYAGFGGLRFVEPALKATFADG
;
A
#
# COMPACT_ATOMS: atom_id res chain seq x y z
N MET A 1 -13.79 -52.70 22.40
CA MET A 1 -13.41 -52.13 21.09
C MET A 1 -13.83 -50.67 21.09
N LYS A 2 -12.88 -49.72 21.04
CA LYS A 2 -13.13 -48.29 21.28
C LYS A 2 -12.74 -47.53 19.99
N PRO A 3 -13.66 -46.84 19.29
CA PRO A 3 -13.33 -46.25 18.01
C PRO A 3 -12.52 -44.97 18.25
N TRP A 4 -11.34 -44.90 17.65
CA TRP A 4 -10.52 -43.69 17.65
C TRP A 4 -11.03 -42.79 16.54
N VAL A 5 -11.66 -41.67 16.92
CA VAL A 5 -12.03 -40.63 15.96
C VAL A 5 -10.78 -39.80 15.67
N LEU A 6 -10.20 -39.99 14.49
CA LEU A 6 -9.15 -39.12 13.95
C LEU A 6 -9.80 -37.81 13.49
N LEU A 7 -9.58 -36.73 14.24
CA LEU A 7 -9.91 -35.38 13.80
C LEU A 7 -8.83 -34.94 12.78
N ALA A 8 -9.16 -34.96 11.50
CA ALA A 8 -8.31 -34.38 10.47
C ALA A 8 -8.41 -32.85 10.56
N VAL A 9 -7.35 -32.20 11.04
CA VAL A 9 -7.22 -30.74 10.97
C VAL A 9 -6.78 -30.40 9.55
N LEU A 10 -7.74 -29.99 8.71
CA LEU A 10 -7.44 -29.41 7.40
C LEU A 10 -6.90 -27.99 7.62
N SER A 11 -5.59 -27.83 7.50
CA SER A 11 -4.96 -26.51 7.41
C SER A 11 -5.24 -25.91 6.03
N LEU A 12 -6.18 -24.98 5.94
CA LEU A 12 -6.28 -24.10 4.77
C LEU A 12 -5.02 -23.20 4.75
N SER A 13 -4.11 -23.44 3.79
CA SER A 13 -3.10 -22.44 3.47
C SER A 13 -3.81 -21.18 2.97
N ALA A 14 -3.59 -20.05 3.65
CA ALA A 14 -4.03 -18.76 3.15
C ALA A 14 -3.30 -18.48 1.84
N THR A 15 -4.03 -18.51 0.72
CA THR A 15 -3.48 -18.11 -0.59
C THR A 15 -3.12 -16.64 -0.53
N ALA A 16 -1.92 -16.28 -1.02
CA ALA A 16 -1.57 -14.88 -1.21
C ALA A 16 -2.62 -14.25 -2.15
N ALA A 17 -3.24 -13.17 -1.70
CA ALA A 17 -4.38 -12.57 -2.39
C ALA A 17 -4.05 -11.12 -2.74
N VAL A 18 -4.42 -10.73 -3.96
CA VAL A 18 -4.40 -9.32 -4.39
C VAL A 18 -5.84 -8.92 -4.65
N ARG A 19 -6.31 -7.87 -3.98
CA ARG A 19 -7.66 -7.34 -4.13
C ARG A 19 -7.67 -5.83 -4.30
N HIS A 20 -8.70 -5.33 -4.95
CA HIS A 20 -8.98 -3.90 -5.08
C HIS A 20 -10.22 -3.54 -4.26
N LEU A 21 -10.13 -2.47 -3.47
CA LEU A 21 -11.24 -1.90 -2.72
C LEU A 21 -11.67 -0.61 -3.43
N PRO A 22 -12.68 -0.66 -4.32
CA PRO A 22 -12.99 0.43 -5.23
C PRO A 22 -13.47 1.70 -4.51
N ASP A 23 -14.22 1.57 -3.42
CA ASP A 23 -14.78 2.70 -2.68
C ASP A 23 -13.72 3.69 -2.17
N ARG A 24 -12.51 3.19 -1.90
CA ARG A 24 -11.37 3.96 -1.38
C ARG A 24 -10.17 3.97 -2.34
N ASN A 25 -10.31 3.32 -3.50
CA ASN A 25 -9.26 3.11 -4.49
C ASN A 25 -7.95 2.54 -3.89
N LEU A 26 -8.08 1.47 -3.11
CA LEU A 26 -6.96 0.77 -2.47
C LEU A 26 -6.66 -0.55 -3.17
N PHE A 27 -5.39 -0.91 -3.26
CA PHE A 27 -4.92 -2.22 -3.67
C PHE A 27 -4.28 -2.90 -2.47
N VAL A 28 -4.82 -4.03 -2.06
CA VAL A 28 -4.33 -4.80 -0.91
C VAL A 28 -3.66 -6.06 -1.41
N LEU A 29 -2.37 -6.18 -1.11
CA LEU A 29 -1.56 -7.37 -1.29
C LEU A 29 -1.46 -8.04 0.07
N GLU A 30 -1.96 -9.27 0.18
CA GLU A 30 -2.05 -9.98 1.44
C GLU A 30 -1.33 -11.32 1.35
N THR A 31 -0.51 -11.60 2.36
CA THR A 31 0.12 -12.90 2.57
C THR A 31 -0.57 -13.63 3.73
N GLU A 32 -0.02 -14.76 4.17
CA GLU A 32 -0.51 -15.46 5.36
C GLU A 32 -0.58 -14.56 6.60
N ARG A 33 0.41 -13.67 6.77
CA ARG A 33 0.61 -12.91 8.02
C ARG A 33 0.72 -11.40 7.84
N THR A 34 0.84 -10.92 6.60
CA THR A 34 1.09 -9.51 6.32
C THR A 34 0.12 -8.92 5.31
N SER A 35 -0.08 -7.62 5.41
CA SER A 35 -0.77 -6.81 4.41
C SER A 35 0.16 -5.69 3.95
N TYR A 36 0.21 -5.50 2.64
CA TYR A 36 0.80 -4.33 2.00
C TYR A 36 -0.30 -3.63 1.21
N VAL A 37 -0.51 -2.35 1.48
CA VAL A 37 -1.64 -1.59 0.93
C VAL A 37 -1.13 -0.37 0.21
N LEU A 38 -1.48 -0.31 -1.06
CA LEU A 38 -1.31 0.85 -1.92
C LEU A 38 -2.64 1.58 -2.02
N GLY A 39 -2.59 2.89 -2.16
CA GLY A 39 -3.77 3.68 -2.45
C GLY A 39 -3.50 4.74 -3.51
N VAL A 40 -4.52 5.08 -4.28
CA VAL A 40 -4.43 6.16 -5.27
C VAL A 40 -5.27 7.33 -4.77
N ASN A 41 -4.60 8.44 -4.49
CA ASN A 41 -5.24 9.64 -3.96
C ASN A 41 -5.99 10.43 -5.05
N GLU A 42 -6.61 11.54 -4.65
CA GLU A 42 -7.35 12.46 -5.52
C GLU A 42 -6.51 13.11 -6.63
N SER A 43 -5.18 13.19 -6.44
CA SER A 43 -4.21 13.72 -7.41
C SER A 43 -3.58 12.63 -8.29
N LYS A 44 -4.12 11.40 -8.28
CA LYS A 44 -3.62 10.24 -9.02
C LYS A 44 -2.22 9.80 -8.61
N GLN A 45 -1.73 10.22 -7.44
CA GLN A 45 -0.48 9.71 -6.87
C GLN A 45 -0.72 8.34 -6.25
N VAL A 46 0.18 7.40 -6.51
CA VAL A 46 0.22 6.10 -5.83
C VAL A 46 0.97 6.27 -4.52
N GLN A 47 0.36 5.87 -3.41
CA GLN A 47 0.89 6.05 -2.06
C GLN A 47 1.00 4.72 -1.32
N ALA A 48 2.05 4.59 -0.50
CA ALA A 48 2.19 3.53 0.50
C ALA A 48 1.25 3.83 1.68
N VAL A 49 0.14 3.10 1.80
CA VAL A 49 -0.88 3.33 2.84
C VAL A 49 -0.57 2.54 4.10
N TYR A 50 -0.19 1.26 3.95
CA TYR A 50 0.11 0.39 5.08
C TYR A 50 1.07 -0.72 4.71
N TRP A 51 1.97 -1.06 5.64
CA TRP A 51 2.74 -2.28 5.60
C TRP A 51 2.89 -2.85 7.01
N GLY A 52 2.49 -4.10 7.20
CA GLY A 52 2.63 -4.75 8.50
C GLY A 52 1.85 -6.04 8.62
N ALA A 53 1.41 -6.34 9.84
CA ALA A 53 0.56 -7.48 10.14
C ALA A 53 -0.75 -7.44 9.35
N LYS A 54 -1.36 -8.61 9.16
CA LYS A 54 -2.65 -8.69 8.49
C LYS A 54 -3.68 -7.78 9.16
N VAL A 55 -4.31 -6.91 8.35
CA VAL A 55 -5.26 -5.89 8.82
C VAL A 55 -6.60 -6.05 8.11
N ALA A 56 -7.70 -5.76 8.81
CA ALA A 56 -9.03 -5.84 8.23
C ALA A 56 -9.29 -4.68 7.26
N ASP A 57 -10.06 -4.94 6.20
CA ASP A 57 -10.37 -3.92 5.20
C ASP A 57 -11.09 -2.69 5.78
N ALA A 58 -11.82 -2.85 6.88
CA ALA A 58 -12.51 -1.75 7.55
C ALA A 58 -11.56 -0.74 8.21
N ASP A 59 -10.36 -1.18 8.60
CA ASP A 59 -9.39 -0.36 9.34
C ASP A 59 -8.46 0.43 8.40
N LEU A 60 -8.53 0.18 7.09
CA LEU A 60 -7.66 0.84 6.11
C LEU A 60 -8.16 2.25 5.77
N PRO A 61 -7.35 3.31 5.98
CA PRO A 61 -7.70 4.64 5.52
C PRO A 61 -7.58 4.74 3.99
N ALA A 62 -8.35 5.63 3.37
CA ALA A 62 -8.13 6.01 1.98
C ALA A 62 -6.83 6.80 1.84
N ALA A 63 -6.12 6.63 0.73
CA ALA A 63 -5.00 7.50 0.37
C ALA A 63 -5.49 8.94 0.21
N ARG A 64 -4.73 9.90 0.72
CA ARG A 64 -5.05 11.32 0.70
C ARG A 64 -3.80 12.11 0.38
N ARG A 65 -3.95 13.20 -0.38
CA ARG A 65 -2.83 14.13 -0.55
C ARG A 65 -2.48 14.73 0.81
N SER A 66 -1.19 14.80 1.11
CA SER A 66 -0.74 15.42 2.35
C SER A 66 -1.05 16.93 2.33
N GLY A 67 -1.33 17.49 3.51
CA GLY A 67 -1.39 18.95 3.65
C GLY A 67 0.00 19.54 3.44
N GLY A 68 0.07 20.72 2.80
CA GLY A 68 1.32 21.49 2.80
C GLY A 68 1.59 22.11 4.17
N PHE A 69 2.85 22.41 4.44
CA PHE A 69 3.32 23.17 5.59
C PHE A 69 4.10 24.40 5.12
N ALA A 70 4.45 25.32 6.04
CA ALA A 70 5.08 26.60 5.69
C ALA A 70 6.36 26.47 4.83
N PHE A 71 7.10 25.36 4.98
CA PHE A 71 8.39 25.13 4.31
C PHE A 71 8.44 23.84 3.48
N GLU A 72 7.33 23.11 3.39
CA GLU A 72 7.28 21.86 2.65
C GLU A 72 5.91 21.72 1.98
N ASN A 73 5.89 21.33 0.72
CA ASN A 73 4.63 21.23 0.01
C ASN A 73 4.05 19.80 0.10
N SER A 74 2.82 19.66 -0.36
CA SER A 74 2.13 18.37 -0.40
C SER A 74 2.84 17.32 -1.27
N ASP A 75 3.64 17.73 -2.25
CA ASP A 75 4.34 16.81 -3.16
C ASP A 75 5.56 16.18 -2.48
N GLY A 76 6.28 16.93 -1.64
CA GLY A 76 7.35 16.41 -0.79
C GLY A 76 6.85 15.66 0.46
N MET A 77 5.65 15.96 0.94
CA MET A 77 5.07 15.30 2.13
C MET A 77 4.21 14.07 1.85
N SER A 78 3.75 13.86 0.61
CA SER A 78 2.92 12.70 0.29
C SER A 78 3.78 11.43 0.29
N PRO A 79 3.34 10.32 0.92
CA PRO A 79 4.10 9.08 0.98
C PRO A 79 3.99 8.31 -0.36
N GLU A 80 4.59 8.87 -1.41
CA GLU A 80 4.58 8.26 -2.75
C GLU A 80 5.26 6.89 -2.74
N GLU A 81 4.60 5.91 -3.36
CA GLU A 81 5.10 4.53 -3.45
C GLU A 81 6.41 4.44 -4.26
N TYR A 82 6.57 5.33 -5.25
CA TYR A 82 7.71 5.34 -6.14
C TYR A 82 8.06 6.78 -6.54
N ALA A 83 8.70 7.50 -5.62
CA ALA A 83 8.97 8.94 -5.75
C ALA A 83 9.88 9.25 -6.96
N GLY A 84 9.43 10.16 -7.82
CA GLY A 84 10.23 10.69 -8.93
C GLY A 84 11.10 11.89 -8.54
N PHE A 85 12.21 12.09 -9.24
CA PHE A 85 13.03 13.30 -9.14
C PHE A 85 12.38 14.49 -9.86
N GLY A 86 12.40 15.68 -9.24
CA GLY A 86 11.92 16.94 -9.82
C GLY A 86 10.68 17.51 -9.14
N GLY A 87 10.18 18.62 -9.68
CA GLY A 87 9.09 19.39 -9.03
C GLY A 87 9.53 19.97 -7.69
N LEU A 88 8.66 19.88 -6.68
CA LEU A 88 8.92 20.34 -5.31
C LEU A 88 9.20 19.17 -4.36
N ARG A 89 9.78 18.08 -4.86
CA ARG A 89 10.21 16.93 -4.06
C ARG A 89 11.70 17.05 -3.74
N PHE A 90 12.02 17.09 -2.45
CA PHE A 90 13.40 17.19 -1.97
C PHE A 90 13.92 15.91 -1.29
N VAL A 91 13.08 14.87 -1.19
CA VAL A 91 13.47 13.54 -0.71
C VAL A 91 14.34 12.81 -1.72
N GLU A 92 15.06 11.78 -1.25
CA GLU A 92 15.81 10.89 -2.16
C GLU A 92 14.83 10.20 -3.15
N PRO A 93 15.02 10.38 -4.47
CA PRO A 93 14.09 9.83 -5.45
C PRO A 93 14.35 8.33 -5.70
N ALA A 94 13.28 7.58 -5.96
CA ALA A 94 13.35 6.22 -6.46
C ALA A 94 13.61 6.16 -7.98
N LEU A 95 13.18 7.20 -8.71
CA LEU A 95 13.35 7.30 -10.15
C LEU A 95 13.89 8.68 -10.56
N LYS A 96 14.98 8.68 -11.32
CA LYS A 96 15.50 9.86 -12.01
C LYS A 96 15.69 9.53 -13.48
N ALA A 97 15.14 10.37 -14.35
CA ALA A 97 15.28 10.24 -15.79
C ALA A 97 15.98 11.48 -16.36
N THR A 98 16.72 11.29 -17.45
CA THR A 98 17.20 12.37 -18.33
C THR A 98 16.38 12.30 -19.60
N PHE A 99 15.77 13.41 -19.98
CA PHE A 99 14.96 13.47 -21.20
C PHE A 99 15.83 13.89 -22.38
N ALA A 100 15.29 13.86 -23.60
CA ALA A 100 16.05 14.18 -24.80
C ALA A 100 16.56 15.64 -24.82
N ASP A 101 15.91 16.52 -24.06
CA ASP A 101 16.24 17.93 -23.88
C ASP A 101 17.14 18.21 -22.66
N GLY A 102 17.51 17.19 -21.88
CA GLY A 102 18.35 17.28 -20.69
C GLY A 102 17.59 17.12 -19.39
#